data_AF-A0AAW8KB26-F1
#
_entry.id   AF-A0AAW8KB26-F1
#
_cell.length_a   1.000
_cell.length_b   1.000
_cell.length_c   1.000
_cell.angle_alpha   90.00
_cell.angle_beta   90.00
_cell.angle_gamma   90.00
#
_symmetry.space_group_name_H-M   'P 1'
#
loop_
_entity.id
_entity.type
_entity.pdbx_description
1 polymer ?
#
loop_
_entity_poly.entity_id
_entity_poly.type
_entity_poly.pdbx_seq_one_letter_code
_entity_poly.pdbx_strand_id
1 'polypeptide(L)' 'MAFQIDSLEKLTASLVNISRLESGMISIQLRKGKLFDSILDAVNGVWQKAEEKNIAIELEEGETEKLPEIMQDR' A
#
# COMPACT_ATOMS: atom_id res chain seq x y z
N MET A 1 1.64 27.86 -4.80
CA MET A 1 2.18 27.73 -3.43
C MET A 1 1.82 26.39 -2.80
N ALA A 2 0.54 26.00 -2.67
CA ALA A 2 0.17 24.72 -2.02
C ALA A 2 0.84 23.46 -2.61
N PHE A 3 0.93 23.35 -3.95
CA PHE A 3 1.58 22.22 -4.62
C PHE A 3 3.09 22.09 -4.32
N GLN A 4 3.78 23.22 -4.18
CA GLN A 4 5.23 23.23 -3.90
C GLN A 4 5.50 22.79 -2.46
N ILE A 5 4.62 23.16 -1.53
CA ILE A 5 4.68 22.73 -0.13
C ILE A 5 4.42 21.21 -0.02
N ASP A 6 3.36 20.70 -0.68
CA ASP A 6 3.06 19.25 -0.73
C ASP A 6 4.20 18.43 -1.36
N SER A 7 4.81 18.95 -2.43
CA SER A 7 5.97 18.31 -3.06
C SER A 7 7.18 18.27 -2.14
N LEU A 8 7.42 19.35 -1.40
CA LEU A 8 8.51 19.43 -0.43
C LEU A 8 8.29 18.47 0.75
N GLU A 9 7.06 18.37 1.24
CA GLU A 9 6.68 17.43 2.31
C GLU A 9 6.90 15.97 1.90
N LYS A 10 6.52 15.60 0.66
CA LYS A 10 6.79 14.27 0.11
C LYS A 10 8.29 13.97 0.02
N LEU A 11 9.08 14.96 -0.38
CA LEU A 11 10.53 14.81 -0.48
C LEU A 11 11.18 14.65 0.89
N THR A 12 10.80 15.46 1.89
CA THR A 12 11.35 15.36 3.24
C THR A 12 10.95 14.05 3.91
N ALA A 13 9.69 13.60 3.75
CA ALA A 13 9.25 12.30 4.23
C ALA A 13 10.05 11.13 3.61
N SER A 14 10.33 11.22 2.30
CA SER A 14 11.14 10.21 1.59
C SER A 14 12.58 10.16 2.13
N LEU A 15 13.21 11.31 2.33
CA LEU A 15 14.57 11.40 2.89
C LEU A 15 14.65 10.83 4.31
N VAL A 16 13.66 11.11 5.16
CA VAL A 16 13.59 10.54 6.51
C VAL A 16 13.46 9.02 6.45
N ASN A 17 12.62 8.49 5.57
CA ASN A 17 12.45 7.04 5.42
C ASN A 17 13.73 6.36 4.93
N ILE A 18 14.44 6.96 3.96
CA ILE A 18 15.74 6.46 3.49
C ILE A 18 16.75 6.43 4.64
N SER A 19 16.87 7.53 5.38
CA SER A 19 17.80 7.61 6.52
C SER A 19 17.51 6.53 7.57
N ARG A 20 16.23 6.29 7.89
CA ARG A 20 15.83 5.23 8.84
C ARG A 20 16.13 3.83 8.31
N LEU A 21 16.05 3.62 7.00
CA LEU A 21 16.39 2.36 6.36
C LEU A 21 17.91 2.12 6.37
N GLU A 22 18.72 3.13 6.05
CA GLU A 22 20.19 3.07 6.11
C GLU A 22 20.71 2.80 7.52
N SER A 23 20.07 3.38 8.55
CA SER A 23 20.43 3.18 9.94
C SER A 23 19.88 1.88 10.54
N GLY A 24 19.17 1.04 9.76
CA GLY A 24 18.55 -0.19 10.23
C GLY A 24 17.43 -0.01 11.26
N MET A 25 16.80 1.18 11.32
CA MET A 25 15.68 1.46 12.22
C MET A 25 14.33 0.94 11.69
N ILE A 26 14.22 0.70 10.38
CA ILE A 26 13.06 0.06 9.76
C ILE A 26 13.37 -1.43 9.59
N SER A 27 12.56 -2.29 10.20
CA SER A 27 12.67 -3.74 10.10
C SER A 27 11.35 -4.32 9.61
N ILE A 28 11.41 -5.17 8.58
CA ILE A 28 10.25 -5.87 8.05
C ILE A 28 9.84 -6.97 9.04
N GLN A 29 8.63 -6.89 9.59
CA GLN A 29 8.05 -7.91 10.45
C GLN A 29 7.18 -8.86 9.63
N LEU A 30 7.83 -9.79 8.95
CA LEU A 30 7.14 -10.77 8.12
C LEU A 30 6.19 -11.63 8.96
N ARG A 31 4.91 -11.61 8.58
CA ARG A 31 3.86 -12.45 9.13
C ARG A 31 3.16 -13.18 8.00
N LYS A 32 2.72 -14.41 8.24
CA LYS A 32 1.84 -15.11 7.29
C LYS A 32 0.50 -14.40 7.24
N GLY A 33 -0.02 -14.23 6.04
CA GLY A 33 -1.41 -13.82 5.82
C GLY A 33 -1.88 -14.11 4.42
N LYS A 34 -3.17 -13.91 4.19
CA LYS A 34 -3.78 -14.20 2.89
C LYS A 34 -3.46 -13.07 1.93
N LEU A 35 -3.03 -13.42 0.72
CA LEU A 35 -2.82 -12.45 -0.36
C LEU A 35 -4.07 -11.59 -0.61
N PHE A 36 -5.25 -12.20 -0.48
CA PHE A 36 -6.53 -11.50 -0.63
C PHE A 36 -6.67 -10.31 0.33
N ASP A 37 -6.27 -10.47 1.59
CA ASP A 37 -6.38 -9.41 2.60
C ASP A 37 -5.52 -8.20 2.21
N SER A 38 -4.28 -8.44 1.72
CA SER A 38 -3.38 -7.37 1.26
C SER A 38 -3.92 -6.63 0.04
N ILE A 39 -4.54 -7.35 -0.90
CA ILE A 39 -5.19 -6.76 -2.08
C ILE A 39 -6.38 -5.92 -1.64
N LEU A 40 -7.20 -6.43 -0.72
CA LEU A 40 -8.36 -5.71 -0.19
C LEU A 40 -7.95 -4.41 0.51
N ASP A 41 -6.90 -4.44 1.34
CA ASP A 41 -6.36 -3.24 1.99
C ASP A 41 -5.89 -2.19 0.98
N ALA A 42 -5.21 -2.63 -0.09
CA ALA A 42 -4.78 -1.74 -1.17
C ALA A 42 -5.98 -1.12 -1.92
N VAL A 43 -7.00 -1.93 -2.22
CA VAL A 43 -8.23 -1.48 -2.90
C VAL A 43 -8.99 -0.48 -2.02
N ASN A 44 -9.12 -0.74 -0.72
CA ASN A 44 -9.77 0.16 0.23
C ASN A 44 -9.13 1.56 0.24
N GLY A 45 -7.81 1.66 0.10
CA GLY A 45 -7.09 2.93 0.05
C GLY A 45 -7.37 3.78 -1.20
N VAL A 46 -7.90 3.18 -2.26
CA VAL A 46 -8.23 3.87 -3.53
C VAL A 46 -9.72 3.90 -3.83
N TRP A 47 -10.54 3.12 -3.12
CA TRP A 47 -11.96 2.93 -3.36
C TRP A 47 -12.70 4.26 -3.52
N GLN A 48 -12.58 5.16 -2.55
CA GLN A 48 -13.25 6.47 -2.58
C GLN A 48 -12.85 7.29 -3.82
N LYS A 49 -11.57 7.30 -4.19
CA LYS A 49 -11.06 8.04 -5.36
C LYS A 49 -11.54 7.44 -6.68
N ALA A 50 -11.78 6.13 -6.72
CA ALA A 50 -12.29 5.43 -7.88
C ALA A 50 -13.80 5.72 -8.05
N GLU A 51 -14.56 5.65 -6.96
CA GLU A 51 -15.99 5.98 -6.91
C GLU A 51 -16.25 7.43 -7.36
N GLU A 52 -15.50 8.40 -6.84
CA GLU A 52 -15.57 9.82 -7.25
C GLU A 52 -15.33 10.03 -8.76
N LYS A 53 -14.61 9.10 -9.41
CA LYS A 53 -14.26 9.15 -10.83
C LYS A 53 -15.07 8.20 -11.70
N ASN A 54 -16.07 7.51 -11.14
CA ASN A 54 -16.83 6.46 -11.81
C ASN A 54 -15.95 5.36 -12.44
N ILE A 55 -14.85 5.01 -11.76
CA ILE A 55 -13.96 3.92 -12.17
C ILE A 55 -14.40 2.65 -11.43
N ALA A 56 -14.81 1.63 -12.18
CA ALA A 56 -15.13 0.32 -11.62
C ALA A 56 -13.86 -0.44 -11.25
N ILE A 57 -13.87 -1.06 -10.07
CA ILE A 57 -12.84 -2.00 -9.63
C ILE A 57 -13.50 -3.37 -9.57
N GLU A 58 -13.05 -4.28 -10.40
CA GLU A 58 -13.57 -5.64 -10.49
C GLU A 58 -12.46 -6.63 -10.12
N LEU A 59 -12.83 -7.67 -9.38
CA LEU A 59 -12.00 -8.82 -9.15
C LEU A 59 -12.51 -9.93 -10.07
N GLU A 60 -11.70 -10.34 -11.04
CA GLU A 60 -12.03 -11.50 -11.85
C GLU A 60 -12.02 -12.75 -10.96
N GLU A 61 -13.12 -13.49 -10.96
CA GLU A 61 -13.22 -14.78 -10.27
C GLU A 61 -12.34 -15.82 -10.98
N GLY A 62 -11.10 -15.93 -10.53
CA GLY A 62 -10.26 -17.11 -10.72
C GLY A 62 -9.96 -17.73 -9.35
N GLU A 63 -10.11 -19.06 -9.21
CA GLU A 63 -9.95 -19.87 -7.97
C GLU A 63 -9.74 -19.05 -6.68
N THR A 64 -10.73 -18.23 -6.29
CA THR A 64 -10.63 -17.29 -5.17
C THR A 64 -10.46 -18.04 -3.84
N GLU A 65 -10.87 -19.31 -3.83
CA GLU A 65 -10.70 -20.26 -2.74
C GLU A 65 -9.26 -20.77 -2.55
N LYS A 66 -8.33 -20.52 -3.49
CA LYS A 66 -6.93 -20.97 -3.42
C LYS A 66 -5.90 -19.84 -3.48
N LEU A 67 -6.26 -18.63 -3.06
CA LEU A 67 -5.26 -17.57 -2.96
C LEU A 67 -4.18 -17.95 -1.92
N PRO A 68 -2.89 -17.84 -2.28
CA PRO A 68 -1.81 -18.33 -1.43
C PRO A 68 -1.68 -17.51 -0.16
N GLU A 69 -1.16 -18.15 0.88
CA GLU A 69 -0.60 -17.43 2.02
C GLU A 69 0.76 -16.85 1.63
N ILE A 70 0.94 -15.56 1.87
CA ILE A 70 2.18 -14.84 1.62
C ILE A 70 2.78 -14.34 2.94
N MET A 71 4.09 -14.11 2.92
CA MET A 71 4.77 -13.39 3.99
C MET A 71 4.58 -11.90 3.73
N GLN A 72 3.79 -11.23 4.57
CA GLN A 72 3.50 -9.81 4.47
C GLN A 72 4.04 -9.06 5.69
N ASP A 73 4.50 -7.84 5.46
CA ASP A 73 4.82 -6.88 6.52
C ASP A 73 3.51 -6.21 6.97
N ARG A 74 3.19 -6.24 8.27
CA ARG A 74 1.98 -5.64 8.84
C ARG A 74 2.32 -4.50 9.79
#